data_AF-A0A9E4DKC9-F1
#
_entry.id   AF-A0A9E4DKC9-F1
#
_cell.length_a   1.000
_cell.length_b   1.000
_cell.length_c   1.000
_cell.angle_alpha   90.00
_cell.angle_beta   90.00
_cell.angle_gamma   90.00
#
_symmetry.space_group_name_H-M   'P 1'
#
loop_
_entity.id
_entity.type
_entity.pdbx_description
1 polymer ?
#
loop_
_entity_poly.entity_id
_entity_poly.type
_entity_poly.pdbx_seq_one_letter_code
_entity_poly.pdbx_strand_id
1 'polypeptide(L)' 'DLISERLGVETVIANPFANMAVASRVKPQVLSNDAPALMIACGLALRSFD' A
#
# COMPACT_ATOMS: atom_id res chain seq x y z
N ASP A 1 -14.20 0.32 -8.47
CA ASP A 1 -14.99 -0.33 -9.52
C ASP A 1 -15.18 0.50 -10.79
N LEU A 2 -15.33 1.84 -10.72
CA LEU A 2 -15.44 2.66 -11.94
C LEU A 2 -14.25 2.48 -12.90
N ILE A 3 -13.03 2.39 -12.38
CA ILE A 3 -11.82 2.23 -13.21
C ILE A 3 -11.77 0.84 -13.85
N SER A 4 -12.00 -0.23 -13.09
CA SER A 4 -12.03 -1.61 -13.61
C SER A 4 -13.11 -1.81 -14.67
N GLU A 5 -14.32 -1.28 -14.45
CA GLU A 5 -15.44 -1.41 -15.38
C GLU A 5 -15.17 -0.68 -16.70
N ARG A 6 -14.54 0.50 -16.63
CA ARG A 6 -14.26 1.32 -17.82
C ARG A 6 -13.11 0.80 -18.66
N LEU A 7 -12.15 0.11 -18.04
CA LEU A 7 -10.99 -0.46 -18.71
C LEU A 7 -11.15 -1.94 -19.07
N GLY A 8 -12.10 -2.65 -18.46
CA GLY A 8 -12.24 -4.10 -18.60
C GLY A 8 -11.04 -4.87 -18.02
N VAL A 9 -10.30 -4.23 -17.12
CA VAL A 9 -9.10 -4.79 -16.47
C VAL A 9 -9.34 -4.83 -14.96
N GLU A 10 -8.92 -5.91 -14.32
CA GLU A 10 -8.98 -6.02 -12.86
C GLU A 10 -8.12 -4.95 -12.21
N THR A 11 -8.72 -4.10 -11.36
CA THR A 11 -8.02 -3.03 -10.65
C THR A 11 -8.21 -3.20 -9.16
N VAL A 12 -7.12 -3.11 -8.41
CA VAL A 12 -7.12 -3.20 -6.94
C VAL A 12 -6.41 -2.00 -6.34
N ILE A 13 -6.78 -1.63 -5.11
CA ILE A 13 -6.11 -0.56 -4.37
C ILE A 13 -4.78 -1.09 -3.85
N ALA A 14 -3.69 -0.38 -4.14
CA ALA A 14 -2.36 -0.77 -3.70
C ALA A 14 -2.21 -0.63 -2.18
N ASN A 15 -1.74 -1.70 -1.53
CA ASN A 15 -1.36 -1.69 -0.11
C ASN A 15 0.01 -2.40 0.07
N PRO A 16 1.13 -1.66 0.14
CA PRO A 16 2.45 -2.26 0.30
C PRO A 16 2.67 -2.92 1.68
N PHE A 17 1.82 -2.62 2.67
CA PHE A 17 1.95 -3.11 4.04
C PHE A 17 1.15 -4.38 4.33
N ALA A 18 0.37 -4.89 3.37
CA ALA A 18 -0.50 -6.05 3.55
C ALA A 18 0.25 -7.32 4.02
N ASN A 19 1.50 -7.48 3.59
CA ASN A 19 2.34 -8.63 3.94
C ASN A 19 3.48 -8.24 4.91
N MET A 20 3.42 -7.07 5.55
CA MET A 20 4.46 -6.59 6.48
C MET A 20 4.03 -6.71 7.94
N ALA A 21 5.00 -7.00 8.82
CA ALA A 21 4.78 -6.94 10.26
C ALA A 21 4.65 -5.48 10.70
N VAL A 22 3.48 -5.09 11.22
CA VAL A 22 3.23 -3.74 11.74
C VAL A 22 3.63 -3.69 13.21
N ALA A 23 4.55 -2.79 13.56
CA ALA A 23 4.97 -2.59 14.95
C ALA A 23 3.81 -2.06 15.82
N SER A 24 3.76 -2.44 17.10
CA SER A 24 2.68 -2.07 18.03
C SER A 24 2.53 -0.57 18.27
N ARG A 25 3.55 0.23 17.91
CA ARG A 25 3.52 1.71 18.00
C ARG A 25 2.78 2.36 16.83
N VAL A 26 2.50 1.61 15.77
CA VAL A 26 1.86 2.09 14.54
C VAL A 26 0.40 1.68 14.55
N LYS A 27 -0.49 2.61 14.19
CA LYS A 27 -1.93 2.35 14.08
C LYS A 27 -2.23 1.68 12.73
N PRO A 28 -2.65 0.40 12.68
CA PRO A 28 -2.81 -0.33 11.41
C PRO A 28 -3.90 0.27 10.52
N GLN A 29 -4.95 0.83 11.12
CA GLN A 29 -6.08 1.42 10.41
C GLN A 29 -5.69 2.72 9.70
N VAL A 30 -4.90 3.57 10.37
CA VAL A 30 -4.36 4.80 9.76
C VAL A 30 -3.37 4.44 8.66
N LEU A 31 -2.48 3.47 8.94
CA LEU A 31 -1.50 2.98 7.99
C LEU A 31 -2.17 2.43 6.72
N SER A 32 -3.27 1.68 6.84
CA SER A 32 -3.98 1.09 5.69
C SER A 32 -4.69 2.14 4.84
N ASN A 33 -5.18 3.22 5.45
CA ASN A 33 -5.79 4.33 4.72
C ASN A 33 -4.74 5.14 3.94
N ASP A 34 -3.57 5.35 4.52
CA ASP A 34 -2.48 6.10 3.89
C ASP A 34 -1.56 5.21 3.03
N ALA A 35 -1.75 3.89 3.07
CA ALA A 35 -0.97 2.89 2.36
C ALA A 35 -0.72 3.19 0.87
N PRO A 36 -1.73 3.51 0.05
CA PRO A 36 -1.52 3.82 -1.36
C PRO A 36 -0.68 5.09 -1.57
N ALA A 37 -0.79 6.10 -0.69
CA ALA A 37 0.01 7.32 -0.77
C ALA A 37 1.48 7.08 -0.39
N LEU A 38 1.73 6.11 0.50
CA LEU A 38 3.06 5.76 1.00
C LEU A 38 3.83 4.80 0.08
N MET A 39 3.30 4.42 -1.08
CA MET A 39 3.92 3.44 -1.98
C MET A 39 5.34 3.83 -2.42
N ILE A 40 5.58 5.12 -2.73
CA ILE A 40 6.91 5.62 -3.12
C ILE A 40 7.88 5.62 -1.93
N ALA A 41 7.41 6.06 -0.76
CA ALA A 41 8.22 6.07 0.46
C ALA A 41 8.60 4.65 0.88
N CYS A 42 7.66 3.70 0.78
CA CYS A 42 7.91 2.29 1.01
C CYS A 42 8.97 1.75 0.02
N GLY A 43 8.88 2.08 -1.27
CA GLY A 43 9.87 1.68 -2.27
C GLY A 43 11.27 2.24 -2.00
N LEU A 44 11.36 3.51 -1.56
CA LEU A 44 12.64 4.11 -1.16
C LEU A 44 13.23 3.43 0.07
N ALA A 45 12.41 3.12 1.07
CA ALA A 45 12.83 2.39 2.26
C ALA A 45 13.29 0.96 1.91
N LEU A 46 12.59 0.28 1.00
CA LEU A 46 12.95 -1.07 0.54
C LEU A 46 14.34 -1.12 -0.12
N ARG A 47 14.80 -0.03 -0.74
CA ARG A 47 16.15 0.07 -1.30
C ARG A 47 17.26 0.08 -0.25
N SER A 48 16.95 0.40 1.00
CA SER A 48 17.92 0.36 2.11
C SER A 48 18.13 -1.04 2.70
N PHE A 49 17.38 -2.05 2.24
CA PHE A 49 17.54 -3.44 2.64
C PHE A 49 18.37 -4.27 1.63
N ASP A 50 18.99 -3.59 0.65
CA ASP A 50 19.99 -4.13 -0.29
C ASP A 50 21.41 -3.98 0.29
#